data_AF-A0A376ZSC7-F1
#
_entry.id   AF-A0A376ZSC7-F1
#
_cell.length_a   1.000
_cell.length_b   1.000
_cell.length_c   1.000
_cell.angle_alpha   90.00
_cell.angle_beta   90.00
_cell.angle_gamma   90.00
#
_symmetry.space_group_name_H-M   'P 1'
#
loop_
_entity.id
_entity.type
_entity.pdbx_description
1 polymer ?
#
loop_
_entity_poly.entity_id
_entity_poly.type
_entity_poly.pdbx_seq_one_letter_code
_entity_poly.pdbx_strand_id
1 'polypeptide(L)'
;MFDVYTPDILRCRKSGVLTGLPDAYGRGRIIGDYRRVALYGIDYLMKDKLAQFTSLQADLENGVNLEQTIRLREEIAEQHRALGQMKEMAAKYGYDISGPATNAQEAIQWTYFGYLAAVKSQNGAAMSFGRTSTFLDVYIERDLKAGKITEQEAQEMVDHLVMKLRMVRFLRTPEYDELFSGDPIWATESIGGMGLDGRTLVTKTASVS
;
A
#
# COMPACT_ATOMS: atom_id res chain seq x y z
N MET A 1 -13.57 4.76 -21.22
CA MET A 1 -14.40 3.68 -20.65
C MET A 1 -15.84 3.81 -21.13
N PHE A 2 -16.48 4.97 -20.97
CA PHE A 2 -17.79 5.25 -21.57
C PHE A 2 -17.84 5.02 -23.10
N ASP A 3 -16.73 5.17 -23.82
CA ASP A 3 -16.66 4.90 -25.27
C ASP A 3 -16.87 3.43 -25.65
N VAL A 4 -16.66 2.50 -24.72
CA VAL A 4 -16.82 1.04 -24.94
C VAL A 4 -18.04 0.48 -24.21
N TYR A 5 -18.84 1.32 -23.55
CA TYR A 5 -20.08 0.90 -22.91
C TYR A 5 -21.19 0.66 -23.92
N THR A 6 -21.95 -0.41 -23.69
CA THR A 6 -23.15 -0.69 -24.48
C THR A 6 -24.32 0.18 -24.01
N PRO A 7 -25.31 0.44 -24.88
CA PRO A 7 -26.54 1.09 -24.48
C PRO A 7 -27.28 0.40 -23.33
N ASP A 8 -27.15 -0.93 -23.20
CA ASP A 8 -27.73 -1.70 -22.09
C ASP A 8 -27.10 -1.38 -20.74
N ILE A 9 -25.76 -1.32 -20.67
CA ILE A 9 -25.05 -0.95 -19.44
C ILE A 9 -25.46 0.45 -18.99
N LEU A 10 -25.57 1.40 -19.93
CA LEU A 10 -26.02 2.76 -19.64
C LEU A 10 -27.46 2.79 -19.10
N ARG A 11 -28.36 1.95 -19.64
CA ARG A 11 -29.73 1.82 -19.14
C ARG A 11 -29.78 1.24 -17.73
N CYS A 12 -29.02 0.18 -17.44
CA CYS A 12 -28.93 -0.42 -16.11
C CYS A 12 -28.36 0.55 -15.08
N ARG A 13 -27.38 1.37 -15.46
CA ARG A 13 -26.83 2.44 -14.62
C ARG A 13 -27.89 3.48 -14.30
N LYS A 14 -28.63 3.93 -15.32
CA LYS A 14 -29.69 4.95 -15.16
C LYS A 14 -30.88 4.46 -14.33
N SER A 15 -31.25 3.18 -14.44
CA SER A 15 -32.37 2.61 -13.68
C SER A 15 -32.01 2.26 -12.24
N GLY A 16 -30.73 2.30 -11.85
CA GLY A 16 -30.26 1.90 -10.53
C GLY A 16 -30.09 0.39 -10.34
N VAL A 17 -30.36 -0.42 -11.37
CA VAL A 17 -30.14 -1.89 -11.32
C VAL A 17 -28.66 -2.23 -11.20
N LEU A 18 -27.79 -1.46 -11.86
CA LEU A 18 -26.34 -1.59 -11.76
C LEU A 18 -25.70 -0.22 -11.60
N THR A 19 -25.60 0.26 -10.36
CA THR A 19 -25.04 1.58 -10.01
C THR A 19 -23.78 1.46 -9.16
N GLY A 20 -23.00 2.54 -9.06
CA GLY A 20 -21.81 2.63 -8.21
C GLY A 20 -20.60 1.83 -8.67
N LEU A 21 -20.56 1.39 -9.94
CA LEU A 21 -19.37 0.76 -10.53
C LEU A 21 -18.16 1.73 -10.46
N PRO A 22 -16.91 1.22 -10.44
CA PRO A 22 -15.70 2.05 -10.45
C PRO A 22 -15.42 2.61 -11.85
N ASP A 23 -16.40 3.30 -12.42
CA ASP A 23 -16.37 3.92 -13.74
C ASP A 23 -15.95 5.39 -13.71
N ALA A 24 -16.11 6.04 -12.56
CA ALA A 24 -15.85 7.46 -12.33
C ALA A 24 -14.91 7.73 -11.14
N TYR A 25 -14.32 6.70 -10.53
CA TYR A 25 -13.35 6.80 -9.44
C TYR A 25 -12.33 5.65 -9.50
N GLY A 26 -11.18 5.78 -8.82
CA GLY A 26 -10.18 4.71 -8.78
C GLY A 26 -10.75 3.43 -8.15
N ARG A 27 -10.53 2.27 -8.77
CA ARG A 27 -11.08 0.98 -8.31
C ARG A 27 -10.74 0.64 -6.84
N GLY A 28 -9.56 1.04 -6.36
CA GLY A 28 -9.05 0.65 -5.04
C GLY A 28 -8.95 -0.87 -4.89
N ARG A 29 -9.18 -1.38 -3.67
CA ARG A 29 -9.16 -2.83 -3.35
C ARG A 29 -7.83 -3.51 -3.67
N ILE A 30 -6.74 -2.74 -3.64
CA ILE A 30 -5.37 -3.22 -3.79
C ILE A 30 -4.63 -2.80 -2.52
N ILE A 31 -3.93 -3.76 -1.91
CA ILE A 31 -3.09 -3.53 -0.75
C ILE A 31 -1.66 -3.84 -1.18
N GLY A 32 -0.85 -2.79 -1.36
CA GLY A 32 0.59 -2.98 -1.49
C GLY A 32 1.16 -3.53 -0.18
N ASP A 33 2.13 -4.42 -0.26
CA ASP A 33 2.83 -4.89 0.95
C ASP A 33 3.86 -3.85 1.39
N TYR A 34 3.38 -2.77 2.02
CA TYR A 34 4.21 -1.60 2.34
C TYR A 34 5.35 -1.91 3.32
N ARG A 35 5.21 -2.98 4.10
CA ARG A 35 6.23 -3.50 5.03
C ARG A 35 7.53 -3.85 4.31
N ARG A 36 7.46 -4.17 3.01
CA ARG A 36 8.65 -4.48 2.19
C ARG A 36 9.62 -3.31 2.11
N VAL A 37 9.12 -2.06 2.11
CA VAL A 37 9.96 -0.87 2.08
C VAL A 37 10.81 -0.80 3.35
N ALA A 38 10.20 -1.05 4.51
CA ALA A 38 10.92 -1.13 5.78
C ALA A 38 11.87 -2.33 5.86
N LEU A 39 11.41 -3.50 5.44
CA LEU A 39 12.17 -4.75 5.58
C LEU A 39 13.42 -4.82 4.68
N TYR A 40 13.30 -4.31 3.44
CA TYR A 40 14.33 -4.52 2.41
C TYR A 40 15.00 -3.24 1.91
N GLY A 41 14.35 -2.09 2.05
CA GLY A 41 14.76 -0.86 1.37
C GLY A 41 14.41 -0.86 -0.11
N ILE A 42 14.34 0.34 -0.72
CA ILE A 42 13.91 0.48 -2.10
C ILE A 42 14.89 -0.16 -3.09
N ASP A 43 16.21 -0.08 -2.87
CA ASP A 43 17.18 -0.56 -3.85
C ASP A 43 17.12 -2.08 -4.01
N TYR A 44 16.88 -2.81 -2.91
CA TYR A 44 16.64 -4.24 -2.96
C TYR A 44 15.39 -4.58 -3.77
N LEU A 45 14.29 -3.85 -3.54
CA LEU A 45 13.03 -4.07 -4.24
C LEU A 45 13.13 -3.73 -5.73
N MET A 46 13.90 -2.70 -6.09
CA MET A 46 14.17 -2.37 -7.50
C MET A 46 14.97 -3.49 -8.18
N LYS A 47 16.00 -4.03 -7.51
CA LYS A 47 16.76 -5.17 -8.03
C LYS A 47 15.87 -6.41 -8.23
N ASP A 48 14.99 -6.70 -7.28
CA ASP A 48 14.01 -7.78 -7.39
C ASP A 48 13.06 -7.57 -8.59
N LYS A 49 12.57 -6.35 -8.80
CA LYS A 49 11.72 -6.02 -9.97
C LYS A 49 12.45 -6.17 -11.29
N LEU A 50 13.73 -5.80 -11.36
CA LEU A 50 14.54 -6.00 -12.56
C LEU A 50 14.73 -7.50 -12.86
N ALA A 51 14.91 -8.33 -11.83
CA ALA A 51 14.98 -9.78 -11.99
C ALA A 51 13.64 -10.35 -12.52
N GLN A 52 12.50 -9.91 -11.97
CA GLN A 52 11.16 -10.30 -12.45
C GLN A 52 10.89 -9.85 -13.89
N PHE A 53 11.35 -8.66 -14.27
CA PHE A 53 11.27 -8.20 -15.66
C PHE A 53 12.08 -9.12 -16.58
N THR A 54 13.32 -9.43 -16.19
CA THR A 54 14.25 -10.24 -16.99
C THR A 54 13.75 -11.68 -17.14
N SER A 55 13.10 -12.24 -16.12
CA SER A 55 12.57 -13.61 -16.19
C SER A 55 11.50 -13.82 -17.26
N LEU A 56 10.88 -12.75 -17.75
CA LEU A 56 9.85 -12.79 -18.80
C LEU A 56 10.43 -12.73 -20.23
N GLN A 57 11.75 -12.63 -20.39
CA GLN A 57 12.38 -12.48 -21.70
C GLN A 57 12.19 -13.73 -22.58
N ALA A 58 12.33 -14.93 -22.00
CA ALA A 58 12.17 -16.17 -22.75
C ALA A 58 10.75 -16.31 -23.32
N ASP A 59 9.72 -16.00 -22.53
CA ASP A 59 8.32 -16.05 -23.00
C ASP A 59 8.06 -15.01 -24.10
N LEU A 60 8.65 -13.82 -23.97
CA LEU A 60 8.54 -12.76 -24.97
C LEU A 60 9.15 -13.19 -26.31
N GLU A 61 10.40 -13.67 -26.28
CA GLU A 61 11.15 -14.06 -27.49
C GLU A 61 10.55 -15.29 -28.18
N ASN A 62 9.97 -16.21 -27.40
CA ASN A 62 9.32 -17.42 -27.93
C ASN A 62 7.85 -17.20 -28.31
N GLY A 63 7.31 -15.98 -28.17
CA GLY A 63 5.92 -15.68 -28.51
C GLY A 63 4.87 -16.34 -27.59
N VAL A 64 5.27 -16.77 -26.40
CA VAL A 64 4.37 -17.40 -25.42
C VAL A 64 3.52 -16.31 -24.75
N ASN A 65 2.21 -16.37 -24.97
CA ASN A 65 1.25 -15.37 -24.46
C ASN A 65 1.69 -13.92 -24.75
N LEU A 66 2.08 -13.66 -26.00
CA LEU A 66 2.83 -12.47 -26.40
C LEU A 66 2.26 -11.14 -25.84
N GLU A 67 0.97 -10.87 -26.03
CA GLU A 67 0.35 -9.63 -25.54
C GLU A 67 0.36 -9.53 -24.01
N GLN A 68 0.09 -10.65 -23.32
CA GLN A 68 0.09 -10.69 -21.86
C GLN A 68 1.51 -10.51 -21.30
N THR A 69 2.51 -11.11 -21.94
CA THR A 69 3.91 -10.98 -21.55
C THR A 69 4.43 -9.57 -21.78
N ILE A 70 4.09 -8.93 -22.91
CA ILE A 70 4.43 -7.52 -23.18
C ILE A 70 3.80 -6.62 -22.11
N ARG A 71 2.49 -6.78 -21.86
CA ARG A 71 1.78 -5.99 -20.84
C ARG A 71 2.41 -6.15 -19.46
N LEU A 72 2.70 -7.38 -19.04
CA LEU A 72 3.28 -7.64 -17.72
C LEU A 72 4.70 -7.03 -17.59
N ARG A 73 5.51 -7.09 -18.65
CA ARG A 73 6.83 -6.46 -18.68
C ARG A 73 6.74 -4.94 -18.55
N GLU A 74 5.82 -4.32 -19.26
CA GLU A 74 5.56 -2.87 -19.13
C GLU A 74 5.09 -2.52 -17.71
N GLU A 75 4.15 -3.27 -17.15
CA GLU A 75 3.67 -3.09 -15.77
C GLU A 75 4.80 -3.22 -14.73
N ILE A 76 5.73 -4.18 -14.90
CA ILE A 76 6.89 -4.32 -14.01
C ILE A 76 7.88 -3.16 -14.17
N ALA A 77 8.08 -2.66 -15.40
CA ALA A 77 8.91 -1.48 -15.64
C ALA A 77 8.33 -0.24 -14.97
N GLU A 78 7.00 -0.04 -15.03
CA GLU A 78 6.30 1.01 -14.27
C GLU A 78 6.46 0.83 -12.76
N GLN A 79 6.35 -0.39 -12.25
CA GLN A 79 6.58 -0.68 -10.82
C GLN A 79 8.01 -0.33 -10.39
N HIS A 80 9.01 -0.67 -11.20
CA HIS A 80 10.41 -0.31 -10.96
C HIS A 80 10.61 1.22 -10.94
N ARG A 81 10.00 1.94 -11.89
CA ARG A 81 10.05 3.41 -11.92
C ARG A 81 9.36 4.04 -10.71
N ALA A 82 8.20 3.52 -10.33
CA ALA A 82 7.46 3.98 -9.15
C ALA A 82 8.27 3.79 -7.85
N LEU A 83 8.99 2.68 -7.70
CA LEU A 83 9.92 2.49 -6.58
C LEU A 83 11.00 3.59 -6.53
N GLY A 84 11.59 3.95 -7.68
CA GLY A 84 12.53 5.07 -7.78
C GLY A 84 11.90 6.39 -7.31
N GLN A 85 10.68 6.69 -7.74
CA GLN A 85 9.92 7.88 -7.33
C GLN A 85 9.58 7.88 -5.82
N MET A 86 9.46 6.72 -5.18
CA MET A 86 9.30 6.65 -3.72
C MET A 86 10.54 7.20 -2.99
N LYS A 87 11.75 6.95 -3.49
CA LYS A 87 12.97 7.56 -2.92
C LYS A 87 12.96 9.07 -3.08
N GLU A 88 12.63 9.56 -4.26
CA GLU A 88 12.51 11.01 -4.50
C GLU A 88 11.47 11.66 -3.59
N MET A 89 10.34 11.00 -3.37
CA MET A 89 9.31 11.46 -2.45
C MET A 89 9.83 11.51 -1.01
N ALA A 90 10.44 10.43 -0.51
CA ALA A 90 10.98 10.37 0.85
C ALA A 90 12.11 11.39 1.08
N ALA A 91 12.96 11.62 0.08
CA ALA A 91 14.04 12.60 0.12
C ALA A 91 13.53 14.04 0.35
N LYS A 92 12.32 14.38 -0.12
CA LYS A 92 11.68 15.69 0.17
C LYS A 92 11.34 15.88 1.65
N TYR A 93 11.28 14.78 2.42
CA TYR A 93 11.10 14.78 3.87
C TYR A 93 12.42 14.58 4.61
N GLY A 94 13.57 14.60 3.91
CA GLY A 94 14.89 14.42 4.51
C GLY A 94 15.28 12.97 4.81
N TYR A 95 14.56 11.99 4.25
CA TYR A 95 14.81 10.57 4.47
C TYR A 95 15.41 9.89 3.24
N ASP A 96 16.44 9.07 3.46
CA ASP A 96 16.94 8.11 2.47
C ASP A 96 16.43 6.70 2.80
N ILE A 97 15.53 6.20 1.94
CA ILE A 97 14.90 4.88 2.07
C ILE A 97 15.49 3.86 1.07
N SER A 98 16.65 4.15 0.50
CA SER A 98 17.36 3.22 -0.39
C SER A 98 17.65 1.88 0.30
N GLY A 99 18.11 1.93 1.56
CA GLY A 99 18.39 0.79 2.42
C GLY A 99 17.22 0.39 3.35
N PRO A 100 17.32 -0.81 3.97
CA PRO A 100 16.32 -1.28 4.92
C PRO A 100 16.31 -0.45 6.20
N ALA A 101 15.16 -0.41 6.87
CA ALA A 101 14.99 0.27 8.15
C ALA A 101 15.84 -0.39 9.25
N THR A 102 16.53 0.43 10.03
CA THR A 102 17.51 0.01 11.05
C THR A 102 16.96 0.12 12.47
N ASN A 103 15.92 0.91 12.72
CA ASN A 103 15.26 1.15 14.01
C ASN A 103 13.73 1.16 13.88
N ALA A 104 13.01 1.20 15.00
CA ALA A 104 11.55 1.20 15.05
C ALA A 104 10.94 2.41 14.33
N GLN A 105 11.54 3.60 14.51
CA GLN A 105 11.09 4.83 13.85
C GLN A 105 11.19 4.71 12.32
N GLU A 106 12.33 4.24 11.81
CA GLU A 106 12.53 3.99 10.38
C GLU A 106 11.57 2.93 9.86
N ALA A 107 11.32 1.85 10.61
CA ALA A 107 10.41 0.79 10.16
C ALA A 107 8.97 1.29 9.99
N ILE A 108 8.51 2.10 10.94
CA ILE A 108 7.21 2.79 10.87
C ILE A 108 7.18 3.77 9.70
N GLN A 109 8.20 4.63 9.62
CA GLN A 109 8.28 5.69 8.61
C GLN A 109 8.40 5.14 7.19
N TRP A 110 9.14 4.04 6.96
CA TRP A 110 9.38 3.46 5.64
C TRP A 110 8.13 2.75 5.15
N THR A 111 7.48 2.02 6.06
CA THR A 111 6.16 1.41 5.80
C THR A 111 5.14 2.50 5.44
N TYR A 112 5.12 3.61 6.19
CA TYR A 112 4.25 4.73 5.87
C TYR A 112 4.61 5.40 4.53
N PHE A 113 5.88 5.55 4.16
CA PHE A 113 6.25 6.07 2.84
C PHE A 113 5.74 5.20 1.69
N GLY A 114 5.80 3.87 1.84
CA GLY A 114 5.19 2.97 0.86
C GLY A 114 3.70 3.24 0.68
N TYR A 115 2.97 3.43 1.78
CA TYR A 115 1.54 3.78 1.75
C TYR A 115 1.29 5.20 1.22
N LEU A 116 2.11 6.17 1.61
CA LEU A 116 2.01 7.57 1.19
C LEU A 116 2.13 7.70 -0.33
N ALA A 117 3.05 6.95 -0.94
CA ALA A 117 3.20 6.90 -2.39
C ALA A 117 1.92 6.37 -3.08
N ALA A 118 1.26 5.36 -2.49
CA ALA A 118 0.00 4.82 -3.01
C ALA A 118 -1.12 5.87 -2.96
N VAL A 119 -1.32 6.54 -1.82
CA VAL A 119 -2.38 7.56 -1.67
C VAL A 119 -2.07 8.89 -2.35
N LYS A 120 -0.83 9.13 -2.80
CA LYS A 120 -0.48 10.29 -3.65
C LYS A 120 -0.69 10.02 -5.14
N SER A 121 -0.70 8.77 -5.57
CA SER A 121 -0.80 8.39 -6.98
C SER A 121 -2.15 7.80 -7.36
N GLN A 122 -2.92 7.31 -6.40
CA GLN A 122 -4.20 6.64 -6.62
C GLN A 122 -5.25 7.17 -5.65
N ASN A 123 -6.49 7.29 -6.13
CA ASN A 123 -7.65 7.73 -5.36
C ASN A 123 -8.70 6.62 -5.22
N GLY A 124 -8.22 5.38 -5.00
CA GLY A 124 -9.06 4.21 -4.83
C GLY A 124 -10.17 4.41 -3.81
N ALA A 125 -11.34 3.80 -3.99
CA ALA A 125 -12.39 3.86 -2.98
C ALA A 125 -11.88 3.37 -1.62
N ALA A 126 -11.30 2.16 -1.60
CA ALA A 126 -10.63 1.60 -0.42
C ALA A 126 -9.12 1.49 -0.66
N MET A 127 -8.35 2.21 0.17
CA MET A 127 -6.88 2.23 0.18
C MET A 127 -6.37 1.69 1.52
N SER A 128 -6.46 0.38 1.73
CA SER A 128 -6.15 -0.23 3.02
C SER A 128 -4.65 -0.23 3.34
N PHE A 129 -4.32 -0.16 4.64
CA PHE A 129 -2.95 -0.12 5.13
C PHE A 129 -2.33 -1.51 5.26
N GLY A 130 -3.16 -2.54 5.51
CA GLY A 130 -2.75 -3.95 5.45
C GLY A 130 -2.73 -4.62 6.82
N ARG A 131 -1.67 -5.39 7.09
CA ARG A 131 -1.44 -6.11 8.36
C ARG A 131 -0.03 -5.80 8.85
N THR A 132 0.10 -4.66 9.52
CA THR A 132 1.37 -4.01 9.82
C THR A 132 1.71 -4.03 11.32
N SER A 133 0.72 -4.00 12.21
CA SER A 133 0.89 -3.93 13.67
C SER A 133 1.90 -4.96 14.22
N THR A 134 1.66 -6.25 14.01
CA THR A 134 2.57 -7.33 14.45
C THR A 134 3.94 -7.30 13.75
N PHE A 135 4.03 -6.77 12.53
CA PHE A 135 5.30 -6.61 11.83
C PHE A 135 6.14 -5.49 12.45
N LEU A 136 5.52 -4.33 12.73
CA LEU A 136 6.19 -3.19 13.34
C LEU A 136 6.61 -3.49 14.78
N ASP A 137 5.85 -4.31 15.50
CA ASP A 137 6.16 -4.76 16.85
C ASP A 137 7.54 -5.44 16.93
N VAL A 138 7.97 -6.16 15.88
CA VAL A 138 9.30 -6.79 15.84
C VAL A 138 10.43 -5.76 15.99
N TYR A 139 10.28 -4.58 15.36
CA TYR A 139 11.27 -3.51 15.44
C TYR A 139 11.16 -2.73 16.76
N ILE A 140 9.93 -2.46 17.21
CA ILE A 140 9.65 -1.78 18.49
C ILE A 140 10.21 -2.61 19.66
N GLU A 141 9.89 -3.89 19.72
CA GLU A 141 10.31 -4.80 20.79
C GLU A 141 11.84 -4.96 20.82
N ARG A 142 12.49 -4.99 19.65
CA ARG A 142 13.96 -5.01 19.57
C ARG A 142 14.57 -3.74 20.17
N ASP A 143 14.00 -2.59 19.84
CA ASP A 143 14.53 -1.30 20.29
C ASP A 143 14.22 -1.04 21.78
N LEU A 144 13.08 -1.50 22.28
CA LEU A 144 12.74 -1.54 23.72
C LEU A 144 13.74 -2.41 24.50
N LYS A 145 14.00 -3.64 24.03
CA LYS A 145 14.97 -4.56 24.66
C LYS A 145 16.40 -4.01 24.65
N ALA A 146 16.75 -3.22 23.64
CA ALA A 146 18.04 -2.56 23.54
C ALA A 146 18.13 -1.26 24.35
N GLY A 147 17.05 -0.82 25.01
CA GLY A 147 16.99 0.44 25.74
C GLY A 147 17.14 1.68 24.86
N LYS A 148 16.84 1.57 23.56
CA LYS A 148 16.94 2.68 22.59
C LYS A 148 15.74 3.60 22.62
N ILE A 149 14.58 3.04 22.99
CA ILE A 149 13.32 3.75 23.12
C ILE A 149 12.62 3.29 24.40
N THR A 150 11.74 4.12 24.91
CA THR A 150 10.78 3.83 25.96
C THR A 150 9.45 3.37 25.37
N GLU A 151 8.59 2.77 26.20
CA GLU A 151 7.23 2.41 25.79
C GLU A 151 6.41 3.65 25.40
N GLN A 152 6.66 4.80 26.03
CA GLN A 152 5.99 6.07 25.69
C GLN A 152 6.41 6.57 24.32
N GLU A 153 7.71 6.53 23.98
CA GLU A 153 8.20 6.89 22.65
C GLU A 153 7.69 5.91 21.58
N ALA A 154 7.58 4.62 21.91
CA ALA A 154 6.96 3.64 21.04
C ALA A 154 5.50 4.01 20.74
N GLN A 155 4.72 4.37 21.77
CA GLN A 155 3.34 4.80 21.59
C GLN A 155 3.24 6.09 20.77
N GLU A 156 4.10 7.07 21.02
CA GLU A 156 4.12 8.33 20.26
C GLU A 156 4.32 8.08 18.75
N MET A 157 5.23 7.17 18.39
CA MET A 157 5.45 6.81 16.99
C MET A 157 4.21 6.15 16.36
N VAL A 158 3.52 5.27 17.09
CA VAL A 158 2.27 4.63 16.65
C VAL A 158 1.15 5.67 16.51
N ASP A 159 1.01 6.57 17.48
CA ASP A 159 0.02 7.65 17.47
C ASP A 159 0.24 8.58 16.26
N HIS A 160 1.49 8.96 15.98
CA HIS A 160 1.82 9.78 14.82
C HIS A 160 1.55 9.07 13.49
N LEU A 161 1.80 7.75 13.40
CA LEU A 161 1.42 6.95 12.25
C LEU A 161 -0.10 6.98 12.05
N VAL A 162 -0.86 6.61 13.08
CA VAL A 162 -2.33 6.54 13.02
C VAL A 162 -2.92 7.92 12.74
N MET A 163 -2.36 8.99 13.32
CA MET A 163 -2.74 10.37 13.02
C MET A 163 -2.61 10.66 11.52
N LYS A 164 -1.53 10.23 10.87
CA LYS A 164 -1.37 10.41 9.42
C LYS A 164 -2.35 9.58 8.62
N LEU A 165 -2.69 8.36 9.05
CA LEU A 165 -3.74 7.55 8.40
C LEU A 165 -5.11 8.24 8.49
N ARG A 166 -5.41 8.90 9.61
CA ARG A 166 -6.64 9.69 9.81
C ARG A 166 -6.70 10.97 8.96
N MET A 167 -5.58 11.43 8.41
CA MET A 167 -5.48 12.65 7.61
C MET A 167 -5.53 12.41 6.09
N VAL A 168 -5.54 11.15 5.63
CA VAL A 168 -5.65 10.86 4.19
C VAL A 168 -7.01 11.34 3.68
N ARG A 169 -7.03 12.07 2.56
CA ARG A 169 -8.25 12.58 1.94
C ARG A 169 -8.16 12.49 0.43
N PHE A 170 -9.31 12.30 -0.20
CA PHE A 170 -9.46 12.33 -1.65
C PHE A 170 -10.57 13.30 -2.00
N LEU A 171 -10.37 14.09 -3.07
CA LEU A 171 -11.43 14.91 -3.61
C LEU A 171 -12.51 14.00 -4.23
N ARG A 172 -13.76 14.15 -3.78
CA ARG A 172 -14.92 13.37 -4.24
C ARG A 172 -16.04 14.30 -4.69
N THR A 173 -16.91 13.80 -5.59
CA THR A 173 -18.11 14.51 -6.02
C THR A 173 -19.28 14.22 -5.05
N PRO A 174 -20.35 15.03 -5.05
CA PRO A 174 -21.54 14.74 -4.25
C PRO A 174 -22.15 13.35 -4.54
N GLU A 175 -22.15 12.89 -5.79
CA GLU A 175 -22.68 11.57 -6.16
C GLU A 175 -21.85 10.42 -5.56
N TYR A 176 -20.54 10.62 -5.38
CA TYR A 176 -19.71 9.65 -4.67
C TYR A 176 -20.05 9.63 -3.18
N ASP A 177 -20.28 10.79 -2.55
CA ASP A 177 -20.65 10.87 -1.12
C ASP A 177 -22.05 10.26 -0.85
N GLU A 178 -22.98 10.35 -1.80
CA GLU A 178 -24.27 9.64 -1.72
C GLU A 178 -24.10 8.11 -1.75
N LEU A 179 -23.13 7.60 -2.50
CA LEU A 179 -22.83 6.16 -2.58
C LEU A 179 -21.95 5.66 -1.41
N PHE A 180 -21.06 6.51 -0.92
CA PHE A 180 -20.05 6.21 0.08
C PHE A 180 -19.95 7.35 1.10
N SER A 181 -20.98 7.45 1.95
CA SER A 181 -21.15 8.59 2.85
C SER A 181 -20.12 8.65 3.99
N GLY A 182 -19.83 9.88 4.43
CA GLY A 182 -19.01 10.14 5.61
C GLY A 182 -17.50 10.24 5.33
N ASP A 183 -17.12 10.59 4.10
CA ASP A 183 -15.72 10.74 3.66
C ASP A 183 -14.82 9.52 4.00
N PRO A 184 -15.24 8.28 3.63
CA PRO A 184 -14.50 7.08 3.97
C PRO A 184 -13.26 6.89 3.08
N ILE A 185 -12.16 6.46 3.70
CA ILE A 185 -10.89 6.10 3.02
C ILE A 185 -10.62 4.59 3.04
N TRP A 186 -11.17 3.90 4.05
CA TRP A 186 -10.86 2.51 4.38
C TRP A 186 -9.36 2.22 4.40
N ALA A 187 -8.62 3.03 5.18
CA ALA A 187 -7.24 2.75 5.60
C ALA A 187 -7.18 1.58 6.60
N THR A 188 -7.74 0.44 6.21
CA THR A 188 -7.96 -0.73 7.07
C THR A 188 -6.63 -1.35 7.50
N GLU A 189 -6.47 -1.56 8.80
CA GLU A 189 -5.40 -2.32 9.43
C GLU A 189 -6.00 -3.60 10.03
N SER A 190 -5.37 -4.75 9.76
CA SER A 190 -5.76 -6.05 10.30
C SER A 190 -4.90 -6.38 11.51
N ILE A 191 -5.53 -6.65 12.66
CA ILE A 191 -4.85 -6.77 13.95
C ILE A 191 -5.05 -8.17 14.54
N GLY A 192 -4.01 -8.71 15.19
CA GLY A 192 -4.08 -10.00 15.88
C GLY A 192 -4.23 -11.18 14.92
N GLY A 193 -5.08 -12.15 15.27
CA GLY A 193 -5.26 -13.42 14.54
C GLY A 193 -4.32 -14.54 15.02
N MET A 194 -4.32 -15.68 14.33
CA MET A 194 -3.53 -16.87 14.68
C MET A 194 -2.59 -17.27 13.54
N GLY A 195 -1.39 -17.75 13.90
CA GLY A 195 -0.49 -18.42 12.98
C GLY A 195 -0.97 -19.83 12.65
N LEU A 196 -0.51 -20.37 11.52
CA LEU A 196 -0.75 -21.77 11.15
C LEU A 196 -0.09 -22.75 12.13
N ASP A 197 0.91 -22.30 12.87
CA ASP A 197 1.58 -23.03 13.94
C ASP A 197 0.80 -23.01 15.27
N GLY A 198 -0.38 -22.38 15.29
CA GLY A 198 -1.25 -22.29 16.46
C GLY A 198 -0.89 -21.19 17.45
N ARG A 199 0.20 -20.44 17.24
CA ARG A 199 0.53 -19.29 18.11
C ARG A 199 -0.31 -18.07 17.78
N THR A 200 -0.57 -17.23 18.77
CA THR A 200 -1.24 -15.94 18.54
C THR A 200 -0.33 -15.00 17.76
N LEU A 201 -0.93 -14.19 16.89
CA LEU A 201 -0.28 -13.05 16.21
C LEU A 201 -0.60 -11.73 16.91
N VAL A 202 -1.29 -11.76 18.06
CA VAL A 202 -1.44 -10.61 18.96
C VAL A 202 -0.09 -10.25 19.56
N THR A 203 0.23 -8.97 19.57
CA THR A 203 1.47 -8.39 20.08
C THR A 203 1.16 -7.19 20.98
N LYS A 204 2.18 -6.56 21.59
CA LYS A 204 1.97 -5.33 22.37
C LYS A 204 1.38 -4.22 21.50
N THR A 205 1.94 -4.02 20.30
CA THR A 205 1.45 -3.04 19.32
C THR A 205 -0.02 -3.26 18.93
N ALA A 206 -0.51 -4.50 18.99
CA ALA A 206 -1.92 -4.83 18.74
C ALA A 206 -2.87 -4.39 19.86
N SER A 207 -2.35 -4.02 21.04
CA SER A 207 -3.14 -3.63 22.22
C SER A 207 -3.33 -2.12 22.34
N VAL A 208 -2.71 -1.33 21.46
CA VAL A 208 -2.66 0.15 21.54
C VAL A 208 -3.10 0.87 20.27
N SER A 209 -3.77 0.13 19.38
CA SER A 209 -4.35 0.61 18.11
C SER A 209 -5.81 1.05 18.24
#